data_AF-A0A966ML35-F1
#
_entry.id   AF-A0A966ML35-F1
#
_cell.length_a   1.000
_cell.length_b   1.000
_cell.length_c   1.000
_cell.angle_alpha   90.00
_cell.angle_beta   90.00
_cell.angle_gamma   90.00
#
_symmetry.space_group_name_H-M   'P 1'
#
loop_
_entity.id
_entity.type
_entity.pdbx_description
1 polymer ?
#
loop_
_entity_poly.entity_id
_entity_poly.type
_entity_poly.pdbx_seq_one_letter_code
_entity_poly.pdbx_strand_id
1 'polypeptide(L)'
;MAEDAELTENLTGTERAAILMMLLGEDEAAAVLQNLTPREVQHLGTAMYSVTGVDQTTVNAVLDEFLETIKKQTGLGLGAGKYIENVLTKALGDDKAQSVLGRITPASSESQID
;
A
#
# COMPACT_ATOMS: atom_id res chain seq x y z
N MET A 1 7.87 17.17 4.37
CA MET A 1 8.68 16.08 4.94
C MET A 1 8.88 16.18 6.45
N ALA A 2 9.33 17.31 7.02
CA ALA A 2 9.42 17.42 8.49
C ALA A 2 8.03 17.55 9.17
N GLU A 3 7.13 18.36 8.60
CA GLU A 3 5.76 18.54 9.12
C GLU A 3 4.91 17.26 9.03
N ASP A 4 5.07 16.46 7.98
CA ASP A 4 4.28 15.23 7.77
C ASP A 4 4.62 14.14 8.80
N ALA A 5 5.88 14.09 9.26
CA ALA A 5 6.32 13.16 10.29
C ALA A 5 5.71 13.49 11.67
N GLU A 6 5.60 14.77 12.03
CA GLU A 6 4.94 15.18 13.28
C GLU A 6 3.43 14.84 13.28
N LEU A 7 2.79 14.82 12.10
CA LEU A 7 1.37 14.44 11.98
C LEU A 7 1.13 12.96 12.26
N THR A 8 2.07 12.08 11.91
CA THR A 8 1.96 10.64 12.18
C THR A 8 2.50 10.23 13.54
N GLU A 9 3.45 10.99 14.12
CA GLU A 9 3.97 10.75 15.48
C GLU A 9 2.90 10.89 16.56
N ASN A 10 1.92 11.77 16.35
CA ASN A 10 0.79 11.95 17.26
C ASN A 10 -0.29 10.87 17.12
N LEU A 11 -0.16 9.96 16.14
CA LEU A 11 -1.11 8.87 15.91
C LEU A 11 -0.55 7.55 16.45
N THR A 12 -1.40 6.82 17.16
CA THR A 12 -1.11 5.43 17.53
C THR A 12 -1.03 4.55 16.28
N GLY A 13 -0.35 3.40 16.38
CA GLY A 13 -0.33 2.42 15.29
C GLY A 13 -1.72 1.93 14.89
N THR A 14 -2.64 1.84 15.86
CA THR A 14 -4.04 1.45 15.61
C THR A 14 -4.81 2.53 14.85
N GLU A 15 -4.61 3.81 15.17
CA GLU A 15 -5.24 4.92 14.42
C GLU A 15 -4.71 5.01 13.00
N ARG A 16 -3.41 4.80 12.79
CA ARG A 16 -2.82 4.72 11.44
C ARG A 16 -3.39 3.56 10.63
N ALA A 17 -3.53 2.39 11.25
CA ALA A 17 -4.18 1.24 10.64
C ALA A 17 -5.65 1.53 10.30
N ALA A 18 -6.37 2.19 11.19
CA ALA A 18 -7.77 2.58 10.97
C ALA A 18 -7.92 3.52 9.76
N ILE A 19 -7.05 4.54 9.64
CA ILE A 19 -7.04 5.45 8.49
C ILE A 19 -6.77 4.67 7.19
N LEU A 20 -5.79 3.74 7.19
CA LEU A 20 -5.53 2.90 6.02
C LEU A 20 -6.73 2.03 5.65
N MET A 21 -7.41 1.40 6.63
CA MET A 21 -8.62 0.62 6.37
C MET A 21 -9.72 1.46 5.71
N MET A 22 -9.89 2.70 6.15
CA MET A 22 -10.87 3.61 5.55
C MET A 22 -10.51 3.99 4.10
N LEU A 23 -9.23 4.05 3.76
CA LEU A 23 -8.77 4.30 2.39
C LEU A 23 -8.92 3.09 1.47
N LEU A 24 -8.81 1.88 2.02
CA LEU A 24 -8.94 0.63 1.26
C LEU A 24 -10.38 0.42 0.74
N GLY A 25 -11.38 0.93 1.45
CA GLY A 25 -12.80 0.71 1.15
C GLY A 25 -13.41 -0.44 1.96
N GLU A 26 -14.73 -0.56 1.90
CA GLU A 26 -15.50 -1.46 2.77
C GLU A 26 -15.15 -2.93 2.57
N ASP A 27 -15.04 -3.39 1.32
CA ASP A 27 -14.81 -4.80 0.98
C ASP A 27 -13.40 -5.26 1.41
N GLU A 28 -12.39 -4.47 1.09
CA GLU A 28 -10.99 -4.75 1.38
C GLU A 28 -10.71 -4.65 2.88
N ALA A 29 -11.26 -3.65 3.58
CA ALA A 29 -11.15 -3.55 5.02
C ALA A 29 -11.84 -4.73 5.73
N ALA A 30 -13.01 -5.15 5.26
CA ALA A 30 -13.71 -6.32 5.79
C ALA A 30 -12.88 -7.60 5.64
N ALA A 31 -12.24 -7.80 4.49
CA ALA A 31 -11.34 -8.94 4.26
C ALA A 31 -10.16 -8.94 5.25
N VAL A 32 -9.59 -7.78 5.57
CA VAL A 32 -8.53 -7.67 6.59
C VAL A 32 -9.07 -8.02 7.98
N LEU A 33 -10.20 -7.42 8.38
CA LEU A 33 -10.84 -7.65 9.68
C LEU A 33 -11.19 -9.12 9.93
N GLN A 34 -11.57 -9.87 8.89
CA GLN A 34 -11.84 -11.31 8.97
C GLN A 34 -10.63 -12.15 9.41
N ASN A 35 -9.41 -11.64 9.24
CA ASN A 35 -8.17 -12.32 9.66
C ASN A 35 -7.76 -11.99 11.10
N LEU A 36 -8.49 -11.12 11.79
CA LEU A 36 -8.17 -10.66 13.13
C LEU A 36 -8.97 -11.42 14.20
N THR A 37 -8.43 -11.47 15.42
CA THR A 37 -9.17 -11.97 16.58
C THR A 37 -10.29 -11.00 17.00
N PRO A 38 -11.34 -11.46 17.72
CA PRO A 38 -12.42 -10.58 18.17
C PRO A 38 -11.96 -9.37 18.97
N ARG A 39 -10.88 -9.52 19.75
CA ARG A 39 -10.29 -8.43 20.55
C ARG A 39 -9.62 -7.39 19.66
N GLU A 40 -8.91 -7.81 18.62
CA GLU A 40 -8.25 -6.93 17.66
C GLU A 40 -9.28 -6.21 16.78
N VAL A 41 -10.33 -6.90 16.34
CA VAL A 41 -11.47 -6.29 15.63
C VAL A 41 -12.10 -5.19 16.48
N GLN A 42 -12.34 -5.44 17.77
CA GLN A 42 -12.89 -4.42 18.66
C GLN A 42 -11.96 -3.22 18.81
N HIS A 43 -10.65 -3.46 18.94
CA HIS A 43 -9.67 -2.39 19.07
C HIS A 43 -9.56 -1.54 17.80
N LEU A 44 -9.42 -2.18 16.64
CA LEU A 44 -9.34 -1.51 15.35
C LEU A 44 -10.64 -0.81 14.98
N GLY A 45 -11.80 -1.46 15.22
CA GLY A 45 -13.11 -0.86 14.96
C GLY A 45 -13.38 0.37 15.83
N THR A 46 -12.93 0.37 17.09
CA THR A 46 -13.01 1.56 17.95
C THR A 46 -12.17 2.72 17.39
N ALA A 47 -10.96 2.42 16.92
CA ALA A 47 -10.10 3.41 16.28
C ALA A 47 -10.71 3.92 14.96
N MET A 48 -11.29 3.04 14.13
CA MET A 48 -12.00 3.43 12.90
C MET A 48 -13.15 4.41 13.17
N TYR A 49 -13.84 4.25 14.30
CA TYR A 49 -14.87 5.20 14.73
C TYR A 49 -14.29 6.53 15.26
N SER A 50 -13.11 6.51 15.90
CA SER A 50 -12.51 7.72 16.47
C SER A 50 -11.81 8.60 15.42
N VAL A 51 -11.33 8.01 14.32
CA VAL A 51 -10.63 8.74 13.23
C VAL A 51 -11.57 9.29 12.16
N THR A 52 -12.90 9.20 12.34
CA THR A 52 -13.85 9.82 11.41
C THR A 52 -13.74 11.33 11.46
N GLY A 53 -13.18 11.96 10.41
CA GLY A 53 -12.97 13.40 10.32
C GLY A 53 -11.51 13.85 10.35
N VAL A 54 -10.56 12.92 10.22
CA VAL A 54 -9.13 13.26 10.04
C VAL A 54 -8.92 14.07 8.75
N ASP A 55 -8.10 15.13 8.85
CA ASP A 55 -7.78 16.01 7.74
C ASP A 55 -7.01 15.30 6.61
N GLN A 56 -7.20 15.77 5.38
CA GLN A 56 -6.55 15.19 4.19
C GLN A 56 -5.02 15.16 4.30
N THR A 57 -4.42 16.15 4.97
CA THR A 57 -2.96 16.21 5.19
C THR A 57 -2.47 15.02 6.02
N THR A 58 -3.17 14.69 7.11
CA THR A 58 -2.84 13.56 7.97
C THR A 58 -3.05 12.23 7.24
N VAL A 59 -4.11 12.11 6.44
CA VAL A 59 -4.34 10.94 5.60
C VAL A 59 -3.19 10.69 4.63
N ASN A 60 -2.73 11.74 3.93
CA ASN A 60 -1.59 11.64 3.02
C ASN A 60 -0.30 11.24 3.75
N ALA A 61 -0.04 11.84 4.92
CA ALA A 61 1.13 11.51 5.72
C ALA A 61 1.17 10.03 6.15
N VAL A 62 0.03 9.48 6.59
CA VAL A 62 -0.09 8.05 6.95
C VAL A 62 0.13 7.15 5.75
N LEU A 63 -0.39 7.53 4.57
CA LEU A 63 -0.20 6.76 3.34
C LEU A 63 1.28 6.77 2.91
N ASP A 64 1.95 7.91 2.96
CA ASP A 64 3.36 8.04 2.60
C ASP A 64 4.26 7.20 3.52
N GLU A 65 4.01 7.23 4.84
CA GLU A 65 4.72 6.40 5.82
C GLU A 65 4.52 4.91 5.54
N PHE A 66 3.29 4.50 5.24
CA PHE A 66 2.96 3.11 4.91
C PHE A 66 3.70 2.65 3.65
N LEU A 67 3.69 3.46 2.59
CA LEU A 67 4.41 3.16 1.35
C LEU A 67 5.93 3.10 1.57
N GLU A 68 6.50 3.98 2.39
CA GLU A 68 7.92 3.92 2.74
C GLU A 68 8.26 2.64 3.50
N THR A 69 7.41 2.25 4.44
CA THR A 69 7.57 1.01 5.23
C THR A 69 7.49 -0.22 4.33
N ILE A 70 6.48 -0.28 3.43
CA ILE A 70 6.38 -1.37 2.45
C ILE A 70 7.61 -1.40 1.57
N LYS A 71 8.08 -0.25 1.03
CA LYS A 71 9.27 -0.20 0.18
C LYS A 71 10.50 -0.81 0.86
N LYS A 72 10.68 -0.56 2.16
CA LYS A 72 11.77 -1.13 2.98
C LYS A 72 11.62 -2.64 3.19
N GLN A 73 10.40 -3.14 3.40
CA GLN A 73 10.15 -4.56 3.69
C GLN A 73 10.05 -5.46 2.46
N THR A 74 9.39 -4.98 1.41
CA THR A 74 9.15 -5.73 0.16
C THR A 74 10.28 -5.59 -0.84
N GLY A 75 11.25 -4.70 -0.58
CA GLY A 75 12.29 -4.38 -1.53
C GLY A 75 11.67 -3.96 -2.86
N LEU A 76 10.65 -3.09 -2.86
CA LEU A 76 10.01 -2.60 -4.10
C LEU A 76 11.00 -1.96 -5.10
N GLY A 77 12.24 -1.63 -4.68
CA GLY A 77 13.33 -1.29 -5.60
C GLY A 77 14.00 -2.48 -6.32
N LEU A 78 13.81 -3.71 -5.84
CA LEU A 78 14.41 -4.96 -6.34
C LEU A 78 13.35 -5.99 -6.82
N GLY A 79 12.06 -5.80 -6.51
CA GLY A 79 10.97 -6.72 -6.84
C GLY A 79 9.78 -6.11 -7.60
N ALA A 80 9.81 -4.81 -7.93
CA ALA A 80 8.71 -4.13 -8.63
C ALA A 80 8.33 -4.81 -9.95
N GLY A 81 9.30 -5.34 -10.71
CA GLY A 81 9.04 -6.02 -11.98
C GLY A 81 8.09 -7.21 -11.81
N LYS A 82 8.33 -8.06 -10.82
CA LYS A 82 7.49 -9.24 -10.55
C LYS A 82 6.12 -8.87 -10.00
N TYR A 83 6.05 -7.81 -9.18
CA TYR A 83 4.76 -7.28 -8.70
C TYR A 83 3.93 -6.74 -9.87
N ILE A 84 4.51 -5.92 -10.74
CA ILE A 84 3.86 -5.35 -11.93
C ILE A 84 3.42 -6.47 -12.87
N GLU A 85 4.26 -7.48 -13.09
CA GLU A 85 3.91 -8.69 -13.86
C GLU A 85 2.68 -9.39 -13.28
N ASN A 86 2.68 -9.69 -11.97
CA ASN A 86 1.55 -10.33 -11.31
C ASN A 86 0.26 -9.49 -11.38
N VAL A 87 0.37 -8.17 -11.23
CA VAL A 87 -0.79 -7.26 -11.31
C VAL A 87 -1.35 -7.26 -12.73
N LEU A 88 -0.51 -7.13 -13.75
CA LEU A 88 -0.94 -7.14 -15.15
C LEU A 88 -1.52 -8.50 -15.56
N THR A 89 -0.93 -9.61 -15.11
CA THR A 89 -1.47 -10.95 -15.33
C THR A 89 -2.84 -11.12 -14.70
N LYS A 90 -3.03 -10.68 -13.45
CA LYS A 90 -4.35 -10.74 -12.78
C LYS A 90 -5.40 -9.85 -13.45
N ALA A 91 -5.00 -8.69 -13.97
CA ALA A 91 -5.93 -7.75 -14.59
C ALA A 91 -6.29 -8.10 -16.04
N LEU A 92 -5.37 -8.68 -16.81
CA LEU A 92 -5.49 -8.84 -18.26
C LEU A 92 -5.49 -10.30 -18.75
N GLY A 93 -5.05 -11.24 -17.90
CA GLY A 93 -4.73 -12.62 -18.28
C GLY A 93 -3.31 -12.75 -18.86
N ASP A 94 -2.73 -13.96 -18.78
CA ASP A 94 -1.33 -14.25 -19.11
C ASP A 94 -0.91 -13.71 -20.50
N ASP A 95 -1.70 -14.01 -21.54
CA ASP A 95 -1.36 -13.65 -22.93
C ASP A 95 -1.27 -12.14 -23.16
N LYS A 96 -2.24 -11.38 -22.61
CA LYS A 96 -2.28 -9.92 -22.76
C LYS A 96 -1.25 -9.23 -21.88
N ALA A 97 -1.03 -9.76 -20.67
CA ALA A 97 -0.04 -9.23 -19.75
C ALA A 97 1.38 -9.31 -20.34
N GLN A 98 1.76 -10.44 -20.93
CA GLN A 98 3.07 -10.61 -21.59
C GLN A 98 3.27 -9.59 -22.73
N SER A 99 2.23 -9.34 -23.54
CA SER A 99 2.29 -8.35 -24.62
C SER A 99 2.48 -6.92 -24.10
N VAL A 100 1.81 -6.56 -23.00
CA VAL A 100 1.93 -5.24 -22.37
C VAL A 100 3.29 -5.10 -21.68
N LEU A 101 3.72 -6.11 -20.92
CA LEU A 101 5.01 -6.16 -20.22
C LEU A 101 6.17 -5.98 -21.19
N GLY A 102 6.14 -6.66 -22.35
CA GLY A 102 7.16 -6.52 -23.38
C GLY A 102 7.26 -5.12 -24.01
N ARG A 103 6.23 -4.27 -23.86
CA ARG A 103 6.23 -2.87 -24.33
C ARG A 103 6.64 -1.86 -23.26
N ILE A 104 6.37 -2.15 -21.98
CA ILE A 104 6.62 -1.22 -20.87
C ILE A 104 7.95 -1.50 -20.15
N THR A 105 8.46 -2.72 -20.22
CA THR A 105 9.78 -3.05 -19.68
C THR A 105 10.79 -2.52 -20.68
N PRO A 106 11.69 -1.58 -20.32
CA PRO A 106 12.75 -1.18 -21.23
C PRO A 106 13.56 -2.43 -21.57
N ALA A 107 13.61 -2.80 -22.85
CA ALA A 107 14.62 -3.74 -23.32
C ALA A 107 15.95 -3.18 -22.83
N SER A 108 16.67 -3.94 -22.00
CA SER A 108 17.99 -3.58 -21.48
C SER A 108 18.87 -3.14 -22.64
N SER A 109 18.85 -1.84 -22.90
CA SER A 109 19.59 -1.19 -23.96
C SER A 109 20.85 -0.71 -23.29
N GLU A 110 21.76 -1.64 -23.05
CA GLU A 110 23.20 -1.40 -23.02
C GLU A 110 23.93 -2.75 -23.04
N SER A 111 23.84 -3.43 -24.19
CA SER A 111 25.00 -4.10 -24.75
C SER A 111 25.72 -3.08 -25.64
N GLN A 112 26.65 -2.32 -25.06
CA GLN A 112 27.82 -1.71 -25.71
C GLN A 112 28.73 -1.26 -24.56
N ILE A 113 29.99 -1.65 -24.44
CA ILE A 113 31.10 -1.48 -25.40
C ILE A 113 32.18 -2.54 -25.12
N ASP A 114 32.87 -2.98 -26.18
CA ASP A 114 34.14 -3.72 -26.29
C ASP A 114 34.91 -4.10 -25.01
#